data_AF-A0A4Q2DZL0-F1
#
_entry.id   AF-A0A4Q2DZL0-F1
#
_cell.length_a   1.000
_cell.length_b   1.000
_cell.length_c   1.000
_cell.angle_alpha   90.00
_cell.angle_beta   90.00
_cell.angle_gamma   90.00
#
_symmetry.space_group_name_H-M   'P 1'
#
loop_
_entity.id
_entity.type
_entity.pdbx_description
1 polymer ?
#
loop_
_entity_poly.entity_id
_entity_poly.type
_entity_poly.pdbx_seq_one_letter_code
_entity_poly.pdbx_strand_id
1 'polypeptide(L)'
;MASFSLTVEDCSPLVTYEPAGAWADSSQDDPLLPSYSGQSYHSTSTQGATATIDFYGTGLTVLGGRRTNYGNFAISVDGNILVQSTARGSENATQQTLGTISDLQPGRHRAVIENIGGLPVDIDSFVIVDAVGLANDELDTKVYDDMDPVMSYLPSQSAWGVNRLPMFQDGSIHFSQRPDAVVSMQFWGEAIAVYGTVSPDHADFKFTLDSDISTSSGGSNGGVNQLRPRTLLYYRSGLGPSRHTFSLAPNSPSPNAPFIDLDSNSIYSVPVRNFSGIVNFW
;
A
#
# COMPACT_ATOMS: atom_id res chain seq x y z
N MET A 1 10.18 -13.87 -15.19
CA MET A 1 9.00 -13.68 -14.33
C MET A 1 8.24 -12.50 -14.89
N ALA A 2 6.92 -12.51 -14.76
CA ALA A 2 6.07 -11.45 -15.26
C ALA A 2 6.08 -10.29 -14.24
N SER A 3 6.70 -9.16 -14.60
CA SER A 3 6.88 -8.03 -13.69
C SER A 3 5.70 -7.06 -13.71
N PHE A 4 5.41 -6.46 -12.56
CA PHE A 4 4.46 -5.36 -12.40
C PHE A 4 4.94 -4.38 -11.34
N SER A 5 4.26 -3.24 -11.26
CA SER A 5 4.56 -2.21 -10.27
C SER A 5 3.33 -1.90 -9.43
N LEU A 6 3.57 -1.57 -8.16
CA LEU A 6 2.56 -1.11 -7.21
C LEU A 6 2.95 0.25 -6.68
N THR A 7 2.01 1.19 -6.74
CA THR A 7 2.14 2.46 -6.03
C THR A 7 1.66 2.29 -4.59
N VAL A 8 2.48 2.73 -3.65
CA VAL A 8 2.15 2.83 -2.23
C VAL A 8 2.20 4.31 -1.87
N GLU A 9 1.03 4.93 -1.73
CA GLU A 9 0.93 6.34 -1.33
C GLU A 9 1.50 6.55 0.08
N ASP A 10 1.97 7.76 0.37
CA ASP A 10 2.47 8.17 1.69
C ASP A 10 1.52 7.82 2.85
N CYS A 11 0.22 7.90 2.60
CA CYS A 11 -0.84 7.62 3.56
C CYS A 11 -1.16 6.12 3.71
N SER A 12 -0.55 5.26 2.89
CA SER A 12 -0.76 3.82 2.97
C SER A 12 -0.27 3.28 4.32
N PRO A 13 -1.03 2.38 4.96
CA PRO A 13 -0.62 1.78 6.21
C PRO A 13 0.48 0.72 6.05
N LEU A 14 0.97 0.50 4.81
CA LEU A 14 2.22 -0.24 4.56
C LEU A 14 3.46 0.58 4.96
N VAL A 15 3.32 1.89 5.14
CA VAL A 15 4.40 2.78 5.56
C VAL A 15 4.29 3.03 7.07
N THR A 16 5.37 2.75 7.80
CA THR A 16 5.47 3.05 9.23
C THR A 16 6.36 4.26 9.44
N TYR A 17 5.81 5.28 10.12
CA TYR A 17 6.52 6.51 10.46
C TYR A 17 6.96 6.50 11.92
N GLU A 18 8.26 6.67 12.15
CA GLU A 18 8.85 6.64 13.49
C GLU A 18 9.79 7.85 13.74
N PRO A 19 9.96 8.27 15.00
CA PRO A 19 9.11 7.91 16.13
C PRO A 19 7.69 8.49 15.96
N ALA A 20 6.73 7.95 16.72
CA ALA A 20 5.34 8.40 16.65
C ALA A 20 5.25 9.93 16.85
N GLY A 21 4.54 10.60 15.94
CA GLY A 21 4.36 12.06 15.94
C GLY A 21 5.53 12.87 15.36
N ALA A 22 6.61 12.24 14.89
CA ALA A 22 7.71 12.95 14.21
C ALA A 22 7.40 13.29 12.75
N TRP A 23 6.46 12.56 12.14
CA TRP A 23 5.95 12.83 10.80
C TRP A 23 4.54 13.39 10.89
N ALA A 24 4.21 14.29 9.97
CA ALA A 24 2.89 14.88 9.84
C ALA A 24 2.36 14.71 8.41
N ASP A 25 1.08 14.39 8.29
CA ASP A 25 0.34 14.48 7.02
C ASP A 25 0.38 15.92 6.50
N SER A 26 0.32 16.03 5.18
CA SER A 26 0.31 17.24 4.36
C SER A 26 -0.59 18.35 4.89
N SER A 27 -0.07 19.58 4.88
CA SER A 27 -0.87 20.78 5.15
C SER A 27 -1.78 21.08 3.97
N GLN A 28 -3.07 21.33 4.25
CA GLN A 28 -4.04 21.73 3.23
C GLN A 28 -3.81 23.15 2.68
N ASP A 29 -2.95 23.93 3.33
CA ASP A 29 -2.57 25.28 2.88
C ASP A 29 -1.37 25.26 1.89
N ASP A 30 -0.79 24.09 1.61
CA ASP A 30 0.33 23.98 0.68
C ASP A 30 -0.14 24.13 -0.78
N PRO A 31 0.28 25.19 -1.50
CA PRO A 31 -0.16 25.43 -2.87
C PRO A 31 0.31 24.34 -3.86
N LEU A 32 1.30 23.52 -3.49
CA LEU A 32 1.80 22.42 -4.31
C LEU A 32 1.09 21.09 -4.03
N LEU A 33 0.21 21.01 -3.02
CA LEU A 33 -0.49 19.79 -2.65
C LEU A 33 -1.21 19.11 -3.83
N PRO A 34 -1.91 19.84 -4.74
CA PRO A 34 -2.55 19.20 -5.89
C PRO A 34 -1.59 18.55 -6.89
N SER A 35 -0.29 18.81 -6.77
CA SER A 35 0.76 18.25 -7.63
C SER A 35 1.44 17.01 -7.03
N TYR A 36 1.06 16.56 -5.83
CA TYR A 36 1.51 15.28 -5.27
C TYR A 36 0.62 14.13 -5.77
N SER A 37 1.15 12.91 -5.77
CA SER A 37 0.30 11.72 -5.91
C SER A 37 -0.66 11.66 -4.74
N GLY A 38 -1.89 11.17 -4.97
CA GLY A 38 -2.94 11.15 -3.94
C GLY A 38 -3.37 12.52 -3.37
N GLN A 39 -2.77 13.63 -3.84
CA GLN A 39 -2.87 14.96 -3.21
C GLN A 39 -2.51 14.90 -1.71
N SER A 40 -1.46 14.16 -1.37
CA SER A 40 -0.90 14.04 -0.02
C SER A 40 0.61 13.84 -0.04
N TYR A 41 1.21 14.09 1.12
CA TYR A 41 2.57 13.69 1.46
C TYR A 41 2.69 13.62 2.98
N HIS A 42 3.61 12.82 3.47
CA HIS A 42 4.04 12.88 4.87
C HIS A 42 5.39 13.55 4.96
N SER A 43 5.56 14.48 5.90
CA SER A 43 6.81 15.22 6.06
C SER A 43 7.34 15.23 7.49
N THR A 44 8.65 15.35 7.62
CA THR A 44 9.33 15.52 8.91
C THR A 44 10.51 16.47 8.80
N SER A 45 10.74 17.24 9.87
CA SER A 45 11.99 17.99 10.10
C SER A 45 12.79 17.42 11.28
N THR A 46 12.36 16.30 11.85
CA THR A 46 13.02 15.66 12.98
C THR A 46 14.19 14.82 12.48
N GLN A 47 15.41 15.21 12.86
CA GLN A 47 16.60 14.40 12.56
C GLN A 47 16.47 13.01 13.21
N GLY A 48 16.79 11.96 12.46
CA GLY A 48 16.67 10.56 12.87
C GLY A 48 15.26 9.98 12.72
N ALA A 49 14.25 10.77 12.31
CA ALA A 49 12.93 10.24 12.02
C ALA A 49 12.94 9.43 10.71
N THR A 50 12.18 8.34 10.68
CA THR A 50 12.18 7.36 9.60
C THR A 50 10.79 7.09 9.02
N ALA A 51 10.72 6.90 7.71
CA ALA A 51 9.61 6.24 7.03
C ALA A 51 10.09 4.84 6.58
N THR A 52 9.39 3.80 7.00
CA THR A 52 9.79 2.40 6.75
C THR A 52 8.72 1.66 5.97
N ILE A 53 9.13 0.88 4.97
CA ILE A 53 8.26 -0.04 4.25
C ILE A 53 8.91 -1.42 4.16
N ASP A 54 8.16 -2.45 4.59
CA ASP A 54 8.50 -3.84 4.34
C ASP A 54 7.76 -4.29 3.07
N PHE A 55 8.48 -4.74 2.04
CA PHE A 55 7.89 -5.09 0.75
C PHE A 55 8.40 -6.44 0.24
N TYR A 56 7.62 -7.07 -0.66
CA TYR A 56 8.09 -8.17 -1.48
C TYR A 56 8.33 -7.64 -2.90
N GLY A 57 9.47 -7.94 -3.50
CA GLY A 57 9.77 -7.49 -4.86
C GLY A 57 11.23 -7.55 -5.22
N THR A 58 11.57 -6.90 -6.33
CA THR A 58 12.92 -6.81 -6.91
C THR A 58 13.42 -5.37 -7.05
N GLY A 59 12.59 -4.39 -6.69
CA GLY A 59 12.97 -2.99 -6.77
C GLY A 59 12.02 -2.06 -6.03
N LEU A 60 12.53 -0.87 -5.74
CA LEU A 60 11.83 0.20 -5.04
C LEU A 60 12.24 1.56 -5.61
N THR A 61 11.28 2.41 -5.91
CA THR A 61 11.51 3.85 -6.13
C THR A 61 10.80 4.65 -5.05
N VAL A 62 11.49 5.61 -4.45
CA VAL A 62 10.90 6.55 -3.48
C VAL A 62 10.72 7.89 -4.16
N LEU A 63 9.51 8.44 -4.07
CA LEU A 63 9.14 9.75 -4.58
C LEU A 63 8.83 10.72 -3.44
N GLY A 64 9.15 11.98 -3.66
CA GLY A 64 8.90 13.08 -2.71
C GLY A 64 9.07 14.43 -3.38
N GLY A 65 9.06 15.48 -2.60
CA GLY A 65 9.39 16.82 -3.01
C GLY A 65 10.90 17.04 -3.08
N ARG A 66 11.35 17.80 -4.09
CA ARG A 66 12.60 18.54 -4.00
C ARG A 66 12.30 20.02 -3.86
N ARG A 67 12.49 20.57 -2.66
CA ARG A 67 12.15 21.97 -2.36
C ARG A 67 13.35 22.77 -1.87
N THR A 68 13.31 24.08 -2.09
CA THR A 68 14.42 24.99 -1.78
C THR A 68 14.82 25.00 -0.30
N ASN A 69 13.89 24.72 0.60
CA ASN A 69 14.09 24.67 2.05
C ASN A 69 14.30 23.25 2.62
N TYR A 70 14.35 22.22 1.77
CA TYR A 70 14.46 20.82 2.22
C TYR A 70 15.89 20.40 2.59
N GLY A 71 15.94 19.28 3.31
CA GLY A 71 17.09 18.72 4.00
C GLY A 71 17.73 17.51 3.34
N ASN A 72 18.58 16.85 4.12
CA ASN A 72 19.29 15.66 3.71
C ASN A 72 18.54 14.41 4.19
N PHE A 73 18.58 13.36 3.38
CA PHE A 73 18.01 12.06 3.71
C PHE A 73 18.96 10.93 3.32
N ALA A 74 18.76 9.77 3.95
CA ALA A 74 19.36 8.51 3.53
C ALA A 74 18.26 7.49 3.24
N ILE A 75 18.51 6.59 2.28
CA ILE A 75 17.67 5.42 2.02
C ILE A 75 18.54 4.19 2.21
N SER A 76 18.10 3.31 3.09
CA SER A 76 18.71 2.00 3.28
C SER A 76 17.74 0.88 2.90
N VAL A 77 18.30 -0.22 2.39
CA VAL A 77 17.56 -1.46 2.14
C VAL A 77 18.30 -2.60 2.81
N ASP A 78 17.59 -3.37 3.63
CA ASP A 78 18.13 -4.49 4.42
C ASP A 78 19.36 -4.11 5.26
N GLY A 79 19.33 -2.90 5.82
CA GLY A 79 20.40 -2.34 6.66
C GLY A 79 21.58 -1.72 5.90
N ASN A 80 21.59 -1.78 4.56
CA ASN A 80 22.64 -1.15 3.74
C ASN A 80 22.18 0.21 3.24
N ILE A 81 22.93 1.28 3.53
CA ILE A 81 22.67 2.61 2.96
C ILE A 81 23.02 2.59 1.47
N LEU A 82 22.01 2.77 0.62
CA LEU A 82 22.16 2.76 -0.84
C LEU A 82 22.07 4.15 -1.46
N VAL A 83 21.36 5.07 -0.79
CA VAL A 83 21.25 6.48 -1.20
C VAL A 83 21.54 7.37 0.00
N GLN A 84 22.35 8.39 -0.21
CA GLN A 84 22.51 9.50 0.73
C GLN A 84 22.58 10.79 -0.07
N SER A 85 21.57 11.65 0.06
CA SER A 85 21.38 12.81 -0.82
C SER A 85 20.68 13.95 -0.09
N THR A 86 20.47 15.05 -0.80
CA THR A 86 19.61 16.14 -0.38
C THR A 86 18.32 16.14 -1.21
N ALA A 87 17.20 16.42 -0.53
CA ALA A 87 15.93 16.78 -1.13
C ALA A 87 15.86 18.29 -1.44
N ARG A 88 16.96 19.03 -1.27
CA ARG A 88 17.01 20.43 -1.68
C ARG A 88 17.01 20.57 -3.20
N GLY A 89 16.03 21.29 -3.73
CA GLY A 89 15.94 21.70 -5.14
C GLY A 89 16.37 23.16 -5.34
N SER A 90 16.72 23.54 -6.57
CA SER A 90 16.86 24.96 -6.97
C SER A 90 15.51 25.67 -7.08
N GLU A 91 14.46 24.90 -7.36
CA GLU A 91 13.06 25.30 -7.39
C GLU A 91 12.24 24.25 -6.61
N ASN A 92 10.99 24.57 -6.27
CA ASN A 92 10.10 23.61 -5.61
C ASN A 92 9.44 22.72 -6.67
N ALA A 93 9.68 21.42 -6.58
CA ALA A 93 9.06 20.39 -7.41
C ALA A 93 8.58 19.22 -6.55
N THR A 94 7.51 18.56 -6.98
CA THR A 94 6.85 17.41 -6.32
C THR A 94 7.02 16.15 -7.19
N GLN A 95 6.64 14.97 -6.71
CA GLN A 95 6.81 13.70 -7.43
C GLN A 95 8.24 13.46 -7.98
N GLN A 96 9.25 13.95 -7.27
CA GLN A 96 10.66 13.81 -7.63
C GLN A 96 11.22 12.50 -7.09
N THR A 97 12.03 11.82 -7.90
CA THR A 97 12.76 10.64 -7.43
C THR A 97 13.78 11.03 -6.37
N LEU A 98 13.60 10.47 -5.18
CA LEU A 98 14.54 10.56 -4.07
C LEU A 98 15.58 9.44 -4.15
N GLY A 99 15.18 8.26 -4.62
CA GLY A 99 16.08 7.17 -4.95
C GLY A 99 15.38 6.03 -5.67
N THR A 100 16.15 5.28 -6.46
CA THR A 100 15.71 4.05 -7.12
C THR A 100 16.70 2.94 -6.78
N ILE A 101 16.17 1.83 -6.29
CA ILE A 101 16.89 0.60 -5.95
C ILE A 101 16.34 -0.47 -6.90
N SER A 102 17.22 -1.08 -7.68
CA SER A 102 16.89 -2.14 -8.64
C SER A 102 17.68 -3.41 -8.32
N ASP A 103 17.37 -4.48 -9.05
CA ASP A 103 18.14 -5.73 -9.06
C ASP A 103 18.26 -6.40 -7.69
N LEU A 104 17.28 -6.15 -6.80
CA LEU A 104 17.14 -6.90 -5.56
C LEU A 104 16.74 -8.35 -5.89
N GLN A 105 17.21 -9.28 -5.08
CA GLN A 105 16.80 -10.67 -5.22
C GLN A 105 15.30 -10.79 -4.93
N PRO A 106 14.52 -11.52 -5.73
CA PRO A 106 13.09 -11.69 -5.47
C PRO A 106 12.86 -12.20 -4.04
N GLY A 107 12.16 -11.41 -3.23
CA GLY A 107 11.98 -11.73 -1.82
C GLY A 107 11.45 -10.56 -1.01
N ARG A 108 11.46 -10.75 0.32
CA ARG A 108 11.10 -9.70 1.28
C ARG A 108 12.29 -8.80 1.55
N HIS A 109 12.05 -7.50 1.55
CA HIS A 109 13.01 -6.45 1.84
C HIS A 109 12.43 -5.42 2.80
N ARG A 110 13.31 -4.75 3.54
CA ARG A 110 12.96 -3.61 4.39
C ARG A 110 13.68 -2.37 3.91
N ALA A 111 12.93 -1.36 3.46
CA ALA A 111 13.47 -0.05 3.12
C ALA A 111 13.18 0.96 4.24
N VAL A 112 14.20 1.76 4.58
CA VAL A 112 14.11 2.82 5.60
C VAL A 112 14.63 4.12 5.01
N ILE A 113 13.80 5.16 5.05
CA ILE A 113 14.15 6.52 4.65
C ILE A 113 14.29 7.34 5.90
N GLU A 114 15.48 7.88 6.13
CA GLU A 114 15.84 8.60 7.36
C GLU A 114 16.11 10.08 7.05
N ASN A 115 15.53 10.98 7.84
CA ASN A 115 15.93 12.39 7.85
C ASN A 115 17.27 12.53 8.59
N ILE A 116 18.37 12.70 7.86
CA ILE A 116 19.70 12.81 8.46
C ILE A 116 20.14 14.26 8.70
N GLY A 117 19.36 15.24 8.21
CA GLY A 117 19.75 16.65 8.17
C GLY A 117 19.01 17.60 9.10
N GLY A 118 17.90 17.17 9.73
CA GLY A 118 17.09 18.02 10.62
C GLY A 118 16.36 19.18 9.93
N LEU A 119 16.33 19.18 8.60
CA LEU A 119 15.52 20.06 7.76
C LEU A 119 14.40 19.24 7.12
N PRO A 120 13.31 19.86 6.64
CA PRO A 120 12.17 19.12 6.09
C PRO A 120 12.56 18.15 4.97
N VAL A 121 11.97 16.96 5.01
CA VAL A 121 11.94 15.97 3.93
C VAL A 121 10.52 15.43 3.91
N ASP A 122 10.00 15.09 2.74
CA ASP A 122 8.68 14.48 2.58
C ASP A 122 8.74 13.18 1.75
N ILE A 123 7.70 12.37 1.91
CA ILE A 123 7.41 11.20 1.11
C ILE A 123 6.07 11.44 0.44
N ASP A 124 6.05 11.30 -0.88
CA ASP A 124 4.87 11.37 -1.73
C ASP A 124 4.32 9.95 -1.93
N SER A 125 5.18 9.05 -2.42
CA SER A 125 4.81 7.66 -2.65
C SER A 125 6.04 6.77 -2.84
N PHE A 126 5.79 5.46 -2.84
CA PHE A 126 6.73 4.44 -3.24
C PHE A 126 6.20 3.72 -4.47
N VAL A 127 7.10 3.29 -5.34
CA VAL A 127 6.79 2.35 -6.42
C VAL A 127 7.59 1.07 -6.18
N ILE A 128 6.90 0.00 -5.80
CA ILE A 128 7.49 -1.34 -5.66
C ILE A 128 7.43 -2.02 -7.02
N VAL A 129 8.53 -2.65 -7.42
CA VAL A 129 8.55 -3.57 -8.57
C VAL A 129 8.57 -4.99 -8.04
N ASP A 130 7.63 -5.81 -8.47
CA ASP A 130 7.54 -7.22 -8.12
C ASP A 130 7.30 -8.07 -9.39
N ALA A 131 7.42 -9.39 -9.27
CA ALA A 131 7.16 -10.30 -10.36
C ALA A 131 6.61 -11.65 -9.88
N VAL A 132 5.74 -12.25 -10.70
CA VAL A 132 5.12 -13.57 -10.46
C VAL A 132 5.49 -14.57 -11.57
N GLY A 133 5.23 -15.86 -11.31
CA GLY A 133 5.53 -16.94 -12.22
C GLY A 133 7.02 -17.14 -12.50
N LEU A 134 7.34 -17.65 -13.69
CA LEU A 134 8.68 -18.02 -14.13
C LEU A 134 9.13 -17.17 -15.32
N ALA A 135 10.34 -17.44 -15.84
CA ALA A 135 10.83 -16.81 -17.06
C ALA A 135 9.85 -16.98 -18.22
N ASN A 136 9.59 -15.87 -18.94
CA ASN A 136 8.70 -15.77 -20.10
C ASN A 136 7.20 -15.98 -19.85
N ASP A 137 6.75 -16.07 -18.60
CA ASP A 137 5.32 -16.00 -18.32
C ASP A 137 4.79 -14.57 -18.58
N GLU A 138 3.54 -14.50 -18.98
CA GLU A 138 2.79 -13.24 -19.14
C GLU A 138 1.98 -12.97 -17.87
N LEU A 139 1.91 -11.71 -17.47
CA LEU A 139 1.13 -11.29 -16.31
C LEU A 139 -0.35 -11.39 -16.63
N ASP A 140 -1.10 -12.06 -15.76
CA ASP A 140 -2.55 -11.97 -15.70
C ASP A 140 -2.96 -11.26 -14.41
N THR A 141 -3.66 -10.14 -14.56
CA THR A 141 -4.15 -9.32 -13.45
C THR A 141 -5.66 -9.32 -13.46
N LYS A 142 -6.27 -9.75 -12.37
CA LYS A 142 -7.72 -9.71 -12.18
C LYS A 142 -8.09 -8.77 -11.05
N VAL A 143 -8.92 -7.78 -11.36
CA VAL A 143 -9.50 -6.86 -10.37
C VAL A 143 -10.88 -7.36 -9.98
N TYR A 144 -11.12 -7.48 -8.68
CA TYR A 144 -12.40 -7.75 -8.07
C TYR A 144 -12.86 -6.50 -7.34
N ASP A 145 -13.91 -5.90 -7.86
CA ASP A 145 -14.55 -4.70 -7.30
C ASP A 145 -15.32 -5.01 -6.01
N ASP A 146 -15.64 -3.97 -5.21
CA ASP A 146 -16.44 -4.10 -3.98
C ASP A 146 -17.84 -4.69 -4.24
N MET A 147 -18.35 -4.62 -5.48
CA MET A 147 -19.61 -5.26 -5.85
C MET A 147 -19.48 -6.66 -6.44
N ASP A 148 -18.26 -7.21 -6.58
CA ASP A 148 -18.07 -8.51 -7.21
C ASP A 148 -18.73 -9.63 -6.37
N PRO A 149 -19.48 -10.56 -7.00
CA PRO A 149 -20.17 -11.63 -6.29
C PRO A 149 -19.23 -12.64 -5.58
N VAL A 150 -17.92 -12.58 -5.80
CA VAL A 150 -16.94 -13.34 -5.01
C VAL A 150 -16.82 -12.83 -3.56
N MET A 151 -17.21 -11.57 -3.31
CA MET A 151 -17.15 -10.94 -1.99
C MET A 151 -18.27 -11.45 -1.10
N SER A 152 -17.93 -11.85 0.13
CA SER A 152 -18.87 -12.21 1.18
C SER A 152 -18.78 -11.23 2.33
N TYR A 153 -19.87 -10.51 2.57
CA TYR A 153 -20.01 -9.50 3.60
C TYR A 153 -20.80 -10.04 4.80
N LEU A 154 -20.13 -10.16 5.95
CA LEU A 154 -20.69 -10.61 7.22
C LEU A 154 -20.80 -9.43 8.21
N PRO A 155 -21.73 -9.49 9.18
CA PRO A 155 -22.66 -10.59 9.47
C PRO A 155 -23.88 -10.67 8.54
N SER A 156 -24.19 -9.60 7.79
CA SER A 156 -25.26 -9.56 6.80
C SER A 156 -25.01 -8.44 5.80
N GLN A 157 -25.68 -8.48 4.63
CA GLN A 157 -25.58 -7.38 3.66
C GLN A 157 -26.04 -6.03 4.24
N SER A 158 -27.03 -6.01 5.13
CA SER A 158 -27.50 -4.78 5.77
C SER A 158 -26.52 -4.21 6.81
N ALA A 159 -25.49 -4.97 7.21
CA ALA A 159 -24.42 -4.49 8.07
C ALA A 159 -23.37 -3.66 7.30
N TRP A 160 -23.47 -3.62 5.97
CA TRP A 160 -22.56 -2.91 5.09
C TRP A 160 -23.34 -1.86 4.30
N GLY A 161 -22.86 -0.61 4.40
CA GLY A 161 -23.31 0.49 3.58
C GLY A 161 -22.56 0.53 2.27
N VAL A 162 -23.16 1.15 1.26
CA VAL A 162 -22.53 1.43 -0.03
C VAL A 162 -22.52 2.93 -0.24
N ASN A 163 -21.35 3.49 -0.51
CA ASN A 163 -21.24 4.85 -1.02
C ASN A 163 -20.88 4.81 -2.51
N ARG A 164 -21.39 5.77 -3.30
CA ARG A 164 -21.20 5.81 -4.75
C ARG A 164 -20.62 7.14 -5.18
N LEU A 165 -19.32 7.15 -5.47
CA LEU A 165 -18.58 8.34 -5.89
C LEU A 165 -17.54 7.96 -6.96
N PRO A 166 -17.25 8.85 -7.94
CA PRO A 166 -16.27 8.56 -9.00
C PRO A 166 -14.83 8.33 -8.53
N MET A 167 -14.53 8.65 -7.27
CA MET A 167 -13.21 8.49 -6.67
C MET A 167 -12.88 7.03 -6.31
N PHE A 168 -13.87 6.13 -6.27
CA PHE A 168 -13.67 4.71 -5.95
C PHE A 168 -13.54 3.86 -7.23
N GLN A 169 -13.01 2.64 -7.12
CA GLN A 169 -13.02 1.66 -8.21
C GLN A 169 -14.47 1.41 -8.64
N ASP A 170 -14.70 1.45 -9.95
CA ASP A 170 -16.01 1.33 -10.60
C ASP A 170 -17.17 2.16 -10.00
N GLY A 171 -16.82 3.20 -9.23
CA GLY A 171 -17.74 4.18 -8.67
C GLY A 171 -18.44 3.78 -7.37
N SER A 172 -17.99 2.74 -6.65
CA SER A 172 -18.56 2.35 -5.35
C SER A 172 -17.53 1.92 -4.31
N ILE A 173 -17.95 1.97 -3.05
CA ILE A 173 -17.22 1.38 -1.93
C ILE A 173 -18.19 0.78 -0.93
N HIS A 174 -17.87 -0.39 -0.38
CA HIS A 174 -18.61 -1.02 0.71
C HIS A 174 -17.91 -0.72 2.04
N PHE A 175 -18.66 -0.21 3.01
CA PHE A 175 -18.14 0.13 4.33
C PHE A 175 -19.01 -0.41 5.46
N SER A 176 -18.44 -0.57 6.65
CA SER A 176 -19.16 -0.95 7.85
C SER A 176 -18.63 -0.21 9.06
N GLN A 177 -19.51 -0.02 10.06
CA GLN A 177 -19.15 0.46 11.39
C GLN A 177 -19.29 -0.63 12.46
N ARG A 178 -19.67 -1.85 12.05
CA ARG A 178 -19.94 -2.91 13.00
C ARG A 178 -18.63 -3.52 13.50
N PRO A 179 -18.45 -3.70 14.82
CA PRO A 179 -17.26 -4.35 15.35
C PRO A 179 -17.07 -5.81 14.93
N ASP A 180 -18.15 -6.47 14.48
CA ASP A 180 -18.17 -7.85 13.97
C ASP A 180 -18.18 -7.94 12.44
N ALA A 181 -17.96 -6.83 11.73
CA ALA A 181 -17.93 -6.80 10.27
C ALA A 181 -16.73 -7.57 9.71
N VAL A 182 -16.96 -8.40 8.70
CA VAL A 182 -15.90 -9.07 7.94
C VAL A 182 -16.28 -9.09 6.48
N VAL A 183 -15.38 -8.64 5.60
CA VAL A 183 -15.46 -8.92 4.16
C VAL A 183 -14.42 -9.97 3.82
N SER A 184 -14.79 -10.94 2.97
CA SER A 184 -13.89 -12.03 2.59
C SER A 184 -14.09 -12.47 1.15
N MET A 185 -13.05 -13.05 0.56
CA MET A 185 -13.08 -13.64 -0.78
C MET A 185 -12.15 -14.84 -0.87
N GLN A 186 -12.42 -15.74 -1.82
CA GLN A 186 -11.44 -16.72 -2.28
C GLN A 186 -10.88 -16.30 -3.63
N PHE A 187 -9.59 -16.51 -3.84
CA PHE A 187 -8.96 -16.23 -5.12
C PHE A 187 -7.94 -17.31 -5.49
N TRP A 188 -7.57 -17.36 -6.77
CA TRP A 188 -6.45 -18.12 -7.27
C TRP A 188 -5.42 -17.14 -7.82
N GLY A 189 -4.19 -17.19 -7.32
CA GLY A 189 -3.14 -16.26 -7.75
C GLY A 189 -1.92 -16.29 -6.85
N GLU A 190 -0.88 -15.54 -7.24
CA GLU A 190 0.43 -15.55 -6.61
C GLU A 190 0.70 -14.31 -5.74
N ALA A 191 -0.07 -13.24 -5.97
CA ALA A 191 -0.09 -12.05 -5.14
C ALA A 191 -1.48 -11.40 -5.09
N ILE A 192 -1.73 -10.65 -4.01
CA ILE A 192 -2.94 -9.86 -3.78
C ILE A 192 -2.57 -8.45 -3.31
N ALA A 193 -3.20 -7.44 -3.91
CA ALA A 193 -3.21 -6.05 -3.46
C ALA A 193 -4.64 -5.65 -3.13
N VAL A 194 -4.85 -5.09 -1.93
CA VAL A 194 -6.17 -4.74 -1.39
C VAL A 194 -6.26 -3.23 -1.26
N TYR A 195 -7.31 -2.65 -1.81
CA TYR A 195 -7.55 -1.21 -1.84
C TYR A 195 -8.81 -0.84 -1.09
N GLY A 196 -8.78 0.32 -0.46
CA GLY A 196 -9.88 0.92 0.26
C GLY A 196 -9.56 2.38 0.54
N THR A 197 -9.97 2.87 1.70
CA THR A 197 -9.59 4.19 2.17
C THR A 197 -8.87 4.16 3.51
N VAL A 198 -8.12 5.22 3.78
CA VAL A 198 -7.68 5.60 5.14
C VAL A 198 -8.32 6.93 5.49
N SER A 199 -8.69 7.12 6.75
CA SER A 199 -9.39 8.33 7.22
C SER A 199 -9.21 8.49 8.73
N PRO A 200 -9.35 9.70 9.29
CA PRO A 200 -9.31 9.91 10.74
C PRO A 200 -10.32 9.08 11.55
N ASP A 201 -11.40 8.61 10.91
CA ASP A 201 -12.49 7.82 11.51
C ASP A 201 -12.45 6.32 11.18
N HIS A 202 -11.35 5.84 10.60
CA HIS A 202 -11.14 4.41 10.36
C HIS A 202 -10.56 3.71 11.59
N ALA A 203 -11.18 2.59 11.96
CA ALA A 203 -10.58 1.60 12.85
C ALA A 203 -9.28 1.08 12.24
N ASP A 204 -8.38 0.55 13.07
CA ASP A 204 -7.26 -0.22 12.55
C ASP A 204 -7.78 -1.42 11.75
N PHE A 205 -7.03 -1.88 10.76
CA PHE A 205 -7.42 -3.00 9.94
C PHE A 205 -6.82 -4.30 10.47
N LYS A 206 -7.61 -5.38 10.41
CA LYS A 206 -7.13 -6.75 10.57
C LYS A 206 -7.30 -7.48 9.25
N PHE A 207 -6.18 -7.88 8.66
CA PHE A 207 -6.14 -8.72 7.48
C PHE A 207 -5.87 -10.16 7.90
N THR A 208 -6.57 -11.10 7.27
CA THR A 208 -6.26 -12.53 7.36
C THR A 208 -6.10 -13.06 5.94
N LEU A 209 -4.94 -13.63 5.62
CA LEU A 209 -4.67 -14.33 4.38
C LEU A 209 -4.34 -15.79 4.72
N ASP A 210 -5.23 -16.69 4.36
CA ASP A 210 -5.27 -18.07 4.81
C ASP A 210 -5.27 -18.17 6.35
N SER A 211 -4.13 -18.48 6.95
CA SER A 211 -3.93 -18.50 8.40
C SER A 211 -3.10 -17.32 8.93
N ASP A 212 -2.49 -16.53 8.04
CA ASP A 212 -1.63 -15.42 8.42
C ASP A 212 -2.49 -14.21 8.79
N ILE A 213 -2.26 -13.66 9.98
CA ILE A 213 -2.92 -12.43 10.45
C ILE A 213 -1.92 -11.29 10.48
N SER A 214 -2.34 -10.12 10.02
CA SER A 214 -1.62 -8.86 10.17
C SER A 214 -2.57 -7.73 10.51
N THR A 215 -2.06 -6.71 11.18
CA THR A 215 -2.83 -5.50 11.50
C THR A 215 -2.10 -4.26 11.03
N SER A 216 -2.84 -3.23 10.67
CA SER A 216 -2.27 -1.94 10.27
C SER A 216 -3.20 -0.81 10.70
N SER A 217 -2.70 0.44 10.69
CA SER A 217 -3.55 1.57 11.02
C SER A 217 -4.62 1.83 9.95
N GLY A 218 -5.77 2.34 10.38
CA GLY A 218 -6.80 2.88 9.48
C GLY A 218 -6.61 4.36 9.13
N GLY A 219 -5.66 5.05 9.77
CA GLY A 219 -5.44 6.49 9.61
C GLY A 219 -5.95 7.36 10.77
N SER A 220 -6.61 6.76 11.76
CA SER A 220 -6.97 7.43 13.02
C SER A 220 -5.72 7.82 13.84
N ASN A 221 -5.92 8.54 14.95
CA ASN A 221 -4.83 9.05 15.82
C ASN A 221 -3.83 9.99 15.12
N GLY A 222 -4.27 10.70 14.09
CA GLY A 222 -3.45 11.67 13.36
C GLY A 222 -2.54 11.05 12.31
N GLY A 223 -2.78 9.80 11.91
CA GLY A 223 -2.08 9.17 10.79
C GLY A 223 -2.44 9.81 9.44
N VAL A 224 -3.69 10.24 9.27
CA VAL A 224 -4.09 11.13 8.16
C VAL A 224 -5.01 12.23 8.69
N ASN A 225 -5.15 13.32 7.94
CA ASN A 225 -6.03 14.44 8.30
C ASN A 225 -7.35 14.50 7.52
N GLN A 226 -7.51 13.67 6.49
CA GLN A 226 -8.73 13.54 5.68
C GLN A 226 -8.83 12.18 5.02
N LEU A 227 -10.00 11.88 4.45
CA LEU A 227 -10.25 10.65 3.68
C LEU A 227 -9.29 10.56 2.47
N ARG A 228 -8.59 9.43 2.33
CA ARG A 228 -7.71 9.12 1.20
C ARG A 228 -8.25 7.89 0.44
N PRO A 229 -8.90 8.06 -0.74
CA PRO A 229 -9.44 6.95 -1.52
C PRO A 229 -8.35 6.14 -2.22
N ARG A 230 -8.70 4.94 -2.70
CA ARG A 230 -7.84 4.08 -3.54
C ARG A 230 -6.45 3.83 -2.92
N THR A 231 -6.40 3.79 -1.60
CA THR A 231 -5.15 3.57 -0.85
C THR A 231 -4.87 2.08 -0.82
N LEU A 232 -3.65 1.66 -1.17
CA LEU A 232 -3.21 0.28 -0.97
C LEU A 232 -3.15 0.00 0.54
N LEU A 233 -4.06 -0.83 1.05
CA LEU A 233 -4.17 -1.14 2.48
C LEU A 233 -3.37 -2.39 2.87
N TYR A 234 -3.24 -3.33 1.94
CA TYR A 234 -2.55 -4.59 2.16
C TYR A 234 -1.94 -5.11 0.87
N TYR A 235 -0.72 -5.65 0.97
CA TYR A 235 -0.08 -6.35 -0.14
C TYR A 235 0.62 -7.62 0.33
N ARG A 236 0.42 -8.71 -0.41
CA ARG A 236 1.19 -9.95 -0.24
C ARG A 236 1.51 -10.55 -1.59
N SER A 237 2.74 -11.01 -1.73
CA SER A 237 3.25 -11.76 -2.87
C SER A 237 4.00 -13.01 -2.40
N GLY A 238 4.50 -13.79 -3.36
CA GLY A 238 5.17 -15.05 -3.11
C GLY A 238 4.24 -16.12 -2.55
N LEU A 239 2.94 -16.05 -2.85
CA LEU A 239 1.92 -17.00 -2.38
C LEU A 239 1.99 -18.35 -3.11
N GLY A 240 2.61 -18.35 -4.30
CA GLY A 240 2.59 -19.48 -5.23
C GLY A 240 1.24 -19.61 -5.95
N PRO A 241 1.16 -20.38 -7.05
CA PRO A 241 -0.05 -20.48 -7.86
C PRO A 241 -1.05 -21.42 -7.19
N SER A 242 -1.75 -20.94 -6.17
CA SER A 242 -2.67 -21.74 -5.37
C SER A 242 -3.97 -21.00 -5.03
N ARG A 243 -4.89 -21.68 -4.34
CA ARG A 243 -6.16 -21.08 -3.90
C ARG A 243 -5.96 -20.52 -2.50
N HIS A 244 -6.28 -19.24 -2.33
CA HIS A 244 -6.15 -18.52 -1.08
C HIS A 244 -7.50 -18.00 -0.61
N THR A 245 -7.60 -17.74 0.69
CA THR A 245 -8.74 -17.05 1.31
C THR A 245 -8.26 -15.77 1.96
N PHE A 246 -8.84 -14.64 1.59
CA PHE A 246 -8.56 -13.34 2.19
C PHE A 246 -9.77 -12.83 2.98
N SER A 247 -9.53 -12.13 4.09
CA SER A 247 -10.54 -11.35 4.77
C SER A 247 -9.99 -10.07 5.41
N LEU A 248 -10.82 -9.03 5.44
CA LEU A 248 -10.61 -7.77 6.15
C LEU A 248 -11.70 -7.61 7.22
N ALA A 249 -11.28 -7.20 8.43
CA ALA A 249 -12.12 -6.94 9.59
C ALA A 249 -11.59 -5.72 10.37
N PRO A 250 -12.42 -5.07 11.21
CA PRO A 250 -11.91 -4.02 12.10
C PRO A 250 -11.03 -4.63 13.20
N ASN A 251 -9.97 -3.90 13.56
CA ASN A 251 -9.10 -4.15 14.69
C ASN A 251 -9.26 -3.02 15.70
N SER A 252 -9.62 -3.34 16.94
CA SER A 252 -9.83 -2.34 18.00
C SER A 252 -10.72 -1.14 17.62
N PRO A 253 -11.90 -1.34 17.01
CA PRO A 253 -12.77 -0.22 16.61
C PRO A 253 -13.21 0.59 17.84
N SER A 254 -13.35 1.89 17.67
CA SER A 254 -13.77 2.82 18.73
C SER A 254 -14.90 3.73 18.26
N PRO A 255 -15.61 4.43 19.17
CA PRO A 255 -16.66 5.38 18.76
C PRO A 255 -16.17 6.51 17.84
N ASN A 256 -14.88 6.88 17.92
CA ASN A 256 -14.29 7.92 17.08
C ASN A 256 -13.64 7.38 15.81
N ALA A 257 -13.43 6.07 15.75
CA ALA A 257 -12.82 5.38 14.62
C ALA A 257 -13.56 4.05 14.37
N PRO A 258 -14.84 4.08 13.96
CA PRO A 258 -15.64 2.85 13.84
C PRO A 258 -15.56 2.21 12.45
N PHE A 259 -15.09 2.93 11.43
CA PHE A 259 -15.25 2.50 10.05
C PHE A 259 -14.18 1.49 9.61
N ILE A 260 -14.58 0.60 8.71
CA ILE A 260 -13.73 -0.10 7.75
C ILE A 260 -14.41 -0.10 6.39
N ASP A 261 -13.63 -0.23 5.33
CA ASP A 261 -14.16 -0.32 3.97
C ASP A 261 -13.32 -1.21 3.05
N LEU A 262 -13.88 -1.56 1.90
CA LEU A 262 -13.21 -2.22 0.80
C LEU A 262 -13.65 -1.58 -0.51
N ASP A 263 -12.68 -1.20 -1.33
CA ASP A 263 -12.86 -0.63 -2.66
C ASP A 263 -12.62 -1.70 -3.73
N SER A 264 -11.46 -2.36 -3.72
CA SER A 264 -11.18 -3.46 -4.67
C SER A 264 -10.02 -4.34 -4.25
N ASN A 265 -9.88 -5.49 -4.91
CA ASN A 265 -8.75 -6.39 -4.78
C ASN A 265 -8.16 -6.70 -6.15
N SER A 266 -6.86 -6.51 -6.33
CA SER A 266 -6.13 -6.93 -7.52
C SER A 266 -5.37 -8.21 -7.23
N ILE A 267 -5.60 -9.25 -8.04
CA ILE A 267 -4.90 -10.54 -7.98
C ILE A 267 -3.92 -10.61 -9.14
N TYR A 268 -2.66 -10.90 -8.84
CA TYR A 268 -1.61 -11.09 -9.83
C TYR A 268 -1.26 -12.56 -9.93
N SER A 269 -1.20 -13.06 -11.16
CA SER A 269 -0.94 -14.46 -11.46
C SER A 269 -0.32 -14.60 -12.85
N VAL A 270 -0.03 -15.83 -13.24
CA VAL A 270 0.30 -16.18 -14.63
C VAL A 270 -0.67 -17.25 -15.13
N PRO A 271 -0.91 -17.34 -16.45
CA PRO A 271 -1.77 -18.37 -17.03
C PRO A 271 -1.38 -19.78 -16.60
N VAL A 272 -2.39 -20.60 -16.29
CA VAL A 272 -2.18 -22.00 -15.90
C VAL A 272 -1.47 -22.74 -17.03
N ARG A 273 -0.28 -23.29 -16.73
CA ARG A 273 0.46 -24.12 -17.68
C ARG A 273 -0.27 -25.45 -17.87
N ASN A 274 -0.84 -25.66 -19.05
CA ASN A 274 -1.27 -26.99 -19.47
C ASN A 274 -0.03 -27.86 -19.70
N PHE A 275 0.39 -28.63 -18.70
CA PHE A 275 1.34 -29.70 -18.92
C PHE A 275 0.64 -30.84 -19.67
N SER A 276 0.51 -30.71 -21.00
CA SER A 276 0.21 -31.84 -21.88
C SER A 276 1.46 -32.72 -22.02
N GLY A 277 1.87 -33.31 -20.90
CA GLY A 277 2.91 -34.33 -20.86
C GLY A 277 2.36 -35.65 -21.40
N ILE A 278 2.70 -35.94 -22.65
CA ILE A 278 2.53 -37.24 -23.30
C ILE A 278 3.11 -38.33 -22.39
N VAL A 279 2.25 -39.16 -21.80
CA VAL A 279 2.66 -40.42 -21.19
C VAL A 279 2.75 -41.44 -22.33
N ASN A 280 3.91 -41.54 -22.97
CA ASN A 280 4.21 -42.65 -23.85
C ASN A 280 4.52 -43.87 -22.97
N PHE A 281 3.55 -44.77 -22.85
CA PHE A 281 3.81 -46.14 -22.41
C PHE A 281 4.47 -46.88 -23.57
N TRP A 282 5.73 -47.28 -23.39
CA TRP A 282 6.36 -48.34 -24.18
C TRP A 282 6.17 -49.67 -23.46
#